data_AF-A0A6G1RZ81-F1
#
_entry.id   AF-A0A6G1RZ81-F1
#
_cell.length_a   1.000
_cell.length_b   1.000
_cell.length_c   1.000
_cell.angle_alpha   90.00
_cell.angle_beta   90.00
_cell.angle_gamma   90.00
#
_symmetry.space_group_name_H-M   'P 1'
#
loop_
_entity.id
_entity.type
_entity.pdbx_description
1 polymer ?
#
loop_
_entity_poly.entity_id
_entity_poly.type
_entity_poly.pdbx_seq_one_letter_code
_entity_poly.pdbx_strand_id
1 'polypeptide(L)'
;LKPIFPTCPVPDEAAKLVACLCVLLLTAVNCYSVKAATRVQDAFAAAKLLALALIIILGFVQLAKGDVTNLTPEHSFEGTKVGVGNIVLALYSGLFAYGGWNYLNFVTEEMINPYR
;
A
#
# COMPACT_ATOMS: atom_id res chain seq x y z
N LEU A 1 -13.33 5.39 5.01
CA LEU A 1 -14.12 6.64 4.95
C LEU A 1 -14.52 7.03 3.52
N LYS A 2 -13.66 6.81 2.51
CA LYS A 2 -13.98 7.11 1.09
C LYS A 2 -15.27 6.50 0.51
N PRO A 3 -15.75 5.30 0.93
CA PRO A 3 -17.07 4.80 0.51
C PRO A 3 -18.24 5.58 1.12
N ILE A 4 -18.04 6.18 2.30
CA ILE A 4 -19.05 6.97 3.04
C ILE A 4 -19.02 8.43 2.59
N PHE A 5 -17.87 8.91 2.10
CA PHE A 5 -17.68 10.22 1.47
C PHE A 5 -17.25 10.05 0.01
N PRO A 6 -18.16 9.59 -0.88
CA PRO A 6 -17.81 9.29 -2.27
C PRO A 6 -17.47 10.55 -3.09
N THR A 7 -18.08 11.69 -2.75
CA THR A 7 -17.99 12.94 -3.53
C THR A 7 -17.43 14.11 -2.71
N CYS A 8 -17.15 13.93 -1.42
CA CYS A 8 -16.73 15.01 -0.51
C CYS A 8 -15.38 14.67 0.13
N PRO A 9 -14.56 15.69 0.48
CA PRO A 9 -13.34 15.47 1.23
C PRO A 9 -13.69 14.89 2.61
N VAL A 10 -12.93 13.88 3.04
CA VAL A 10 -13.06 13.30 4.38
C VAL A 10 -12.58 14.35 5.40
N PRO A 11 -13.35 14.65 6.47
CA PRO A 11 -12.91 15.60 7.49
C PRO A 11 -11.60 15.14 8.16
N ASP A 12 -10.60 16.02 8.20
CA ASP A 12 -9.26 15.69 8.73
C ASP A 12 -9.32 15.23 10.19
N GLU A 13 -10.13 15.89 11.02
CA GLU A 13 -10.29 15.53 12.43
C GLU A 13 -10.88 14.12 12.60
N ALA A 14 -11.83 13.73 11.76
CA ALA A 14 -12.39 12.38 11.78
C ALA A 14 -11.35 11.34 11.30
N ALA A 15 -10.57 11.65 10.27
CA ALA A 15 -9.51 10.77 9.79
C ALA A 15 -8.42 10.54 10.86
N LYS A 16 -7.98 11.62 11.53
CA LYS A 16 -7.02 11.55 12.65
C LYS A 16 -7.55 10.72 13.80
N LEU A 17 -8.81 10.94 14.20
CA LEU A 17 -9.40 10.23 15.35
C LEU A 17 -9.53 8.73 15.09
N VAL A 18 -9.93 8.34 13.87
CA VAL A 18 -9.95 6.94 13.44
C VAL A 18 -8.54 6.35 13.39
N ALA A 19 -7.55 7.09 12.88
CA ALA A 19 -6.15 6.62 12.86
C ALA A 19 -5.62 6.38 14.28
N CYS A 20 -5.85 7.32 15.21
CA CYS A 20 -5.48 7.17 16.61
C CYS A 20 -6.15 5.94 17.25
N LEU A 21 -7.45 5.76 17.00
CA LEU A 21 -8.21 4.61 17.51
C LEU A 21 -7.64 3.29 16.98
N CYS A 22 -7.34 3.20 15.68
CA CYS A 22 -6.71 2.01 15.09
C CYS A 22 -5.36 1.68 15.75
N VAL A 23 -4.50 2.68 15.96
CA VAL A 23 -3.20 2.48 16.60
C VAL A 23 -3.36 2.02 18.04
N LEU A 24 -4.22 2.68 18.82
CA LEU A 24 -4.47 2.31 20.21
C LEU A 24 -5.00 0.87 20.34
N LEU A 25 -5.95 0.49 19.48
CA LEU A 25 -6.48 -0.88 19.46
C LEU A 25 -5.40 -1.91 19.12
N LEU A 26 -4.62 -1.68 18.06
CA LEU A 26 -3.56 -2.60 17.68
C LEU A 26 -2.50 -2.71 18.78
N THR A 27 -2.10 -1.60 19.40
CA THR A 27 -1.16 -1.61 20.51
C THR A 27 -1.72 -2.39 21.71
N ALA A 28 -2.98 -2.17 22.09
CA ALA A 28 -3.61 -2.90 23.18
C ALA A 28 -3.67 -4.42 22.92
N VAL A 29 -3.99 -4.83 21.69
CA VAL A 29 -3.98 -6.25 21.29
C VAL A 29 -2.57 -6.84 21.36
N ASN A 30 -1.55 -6.09 20.91
CA ASN A 30 -0.15 -6.50 21.02
C ASN A 30 0.28 -6.66 22.49
N CYS A 31 -0.14 -5.76 23.38
CA CYS A 31 0.14 -5.84 24.81
C CYS A 31 -0.56 -7.03 25.49
N TYR A 32 -1.77 -7.41 25.03
CA TYR A 32 -2.52 -8.52 25.62
C TYR A 32 -2.04 -9.89 25.12
N SER A 33 -1.82 -10.05 23.81
CA SER A 33 -1.35 -11.31 23.25
C SER A 33 -0.67 -11.12 21.91
N VAL A 34 0.64 -11.38 21.89
CA VAL A 34 1.44 -11.38 20.65
C VAL A 34 0.88 -12.39 19.64
N LYS A 35 0.42 -13.57 20.10
CA LYS A 35 -0.15 -14.61 19.21
C LYS A 35 -1.43 -14.14 18.51
N ALA A 36 -2.29 -13.38 19.21
CA ALA A 36 -3.49 -12.81 18.59
C ALA A 36 -3.12 -11.70 17.61
N ALA A 37 -2.15 -10.85 17.98
CA ALA A 37 -1.66 -9.78 17.11
C ALA A 37 -1.07 -10.32 15.80
N THR A 38 -0.25 -11.39 15.84
CA THR A 38 0.31 -12.03 14.64
C THR A 38 -0.80 -12.55 13.71
N ARG A 39 -1.81 -13.25 14.23
CA ARG A 39 -2.92 -13.74 13.40
C ARG A 39 -3.69 -12.61 12.71
N VAL A 40 -3.90 -11.50 13.41
CA VAL A 40 -4.56 -10.31 12.85
C VAL A 40 -3.71 -9.70 11.73
N GLN A 41 -2.40 -9.58 11.95
CA GLN A 41 -1.46 -9.09 10.93
C GLN A 41 -1.40 -10.01 9.71
N ASP A 42 -1.37 -11.33 9.91
CA ASP A 42 -1.38 -12.32 8.82
C ASP A 42 -2.65 -12.19 7.96
N ALA A 43 -3.81 -12.01 8.61
CA ALA A 43 -5.06 -11.78 7.90
C ALA A 43 -5.03 -10.50 7.04
N PHE A 44 -4.45 -9.41 7.57
CA PHE A 44 -4.26 -8.17 6.79
C PHE A 44 -3.27 -8.36 5.63
N ALA A 45 -2.20 -9.12 5.83
CA ALA A 45 -1.26 -9.45 4.77
C ALA A 45 -1.93 -10.26 3.65
N ALA A 46 -2.70 -11.29 4.00
CA ALA A 46 -3.47 -12.08 3.05
C ALA A 46 -4.49 -11.21 2.27
N ALA A 47 -5.22 -10.34 2.98
CA ALA A 47 -6.15 -9.40 2.36
C ALA A 47 -5.45 -8.45 1.36
N LYS A 48 -4.27 -7.92 1.73
CA LYS A 48 -3.45 -7.08 0.84
C LYS A 48 -3.06 -7.84 -0.43
N LEU A 49 -2.62 -9.09 -0.32
CA LEU A 49 -2.22 -9.91 -1.47
C LEU A 49 -3.42 -10.21 -2.39
N LEU A 50 -4.58 -10.53 -1.82
CA LEU A 50 -5.81 -10.75 -2.60
C LEU A 50 -6.24 -9.48 -3.34
N ALA A 51 -6.19 -8.31 -2.69
CA ALA A 51 -6.51 -7.04 -3.34
C ALA A 51 -5.57 -6.73 -4.52
N LEU A 52 -4.26 -6.97 -4.36
CA LEU A 52 -3.29 -6.80 -5.44
C LEU A 52 -3.58 -7.77 -6.60
N ALA A 53 -3.85 -9.04 -6.31
CA ALA A 53 -4.18 -10.03 -7.33
C ALA A 53 -5.44 -9.62 -8.12
N LEU A 54 -6.48 -9.14 -7.44
CA LEU A 54 -7.70 -8.66 -8.09
C LEU A 54 -7.44 -7.46 -9.01
N ILE A 55 -6.66 -6.47 -8.56
CA ILE A 55 -6.30 -5.30 -9.38
C ILE A 55 -5.56 -5.74 -10.64
N ILE A 56 -4.59 -6.66 -10.50
CA ILE A 56 -3.81 -7.19 -11.62
C ILE A 56 -4.72 -7.91 -12.63
N ILE A 57 -5.59 -8.82 -12.16
CA ILE A 57 -6.51 -9.57 -13.02
C ILE A 57 -7.49 -8.63 -13.74
N LEU A 58 -8.09 -7.69 -13.02
CA LEU A 58 -9.00 -6.71 -13.62
C LEU A 58 -8.29 -5.83 -14.65
N GLY A 59 -7.04 -5.44 -14.38
CA GLY A 59 -6.19 -4.73 -15.34
C GLY A 59 -5.98 -5.54 -16.63
N PHE A 60 -5.60 -6.83 -16.53
CA PHE A 60 -5.46 -7.70 -17.71
C PHE A 60 -6.76 -7.89 -18.48
N VAL A 61 -7.89 -8.02 -17.79
CA VAL A 61 -9.21 -8.10 -18.44
C VAL A 61 -9.51 -6.81 -19.22
N GLN A 62 -9.19 -5.65 -18.66
CA GLN A 62 -9.38 -4.36 -19.35
C GLN A 62 -8.49 -4.23 -20.59
N LEU A 63 -7.22 -4.65 -20.48
CA LEU A 63 -6.30 -4.72 -21.62
C LEU A 63 -6.83 -5.63 -22.73
N ALA A 64 -7.35 -6.81 -22.38
CA ALA A 64 -7.91 -7.76 -23.34
C ALA A 64 -9.19 -7.26 -24.02
N LYS A 65 -9.96 -6.38 -23.36
CA LYS A 65 -11.14 -5.71 -23.94
C LYS A 65 -10.78 -4.58 -24.91
N GLY A 66 -9.50 -4.18 -24.99
CA GLY A 66 -9.03 -3.13 -25.89
C GLY A 66 -9.22 -1.71 -25.36
N ASP A 67 -9.67 -1.51 -24.12
CA ASP A 67 -9.78 -0.19 -23.49
C ASP A 67 -8.41 0.26 -22.94
N VAL A 68 -7.50 0.60 -23.87
CA VAL A 68 -6.11 0.98 -23.60
C VAL A 68 -5.83 2.46 -23.86
N THR A 69 -6.87 3.26 -24.08
CA THR A 69 -6.73 4.69 -24.43
C THR A 69 -5.95 5.48 -23.39
N ASN A 70 -6.06 5.13 -22.10
CA ASN A 70 -5.29 5.78 -21.03
C ASN A 70 -3.82 5.34 -20.93
N LEU A 71 -3.44 4.28 -21.65
CA LEU A 71 -2.10 3.70 -21.65
C LEU A 71 -1.30 4.09 -22.89
N THR A 72 -1.90 4.80 -23.86
CA THR A 72 -1.16 5.31 -25.00
C THR A 72 -0.20 6.41 -24.55
N PRO A 73 1.00 6.53 -25.15
CA PRO A 73 2.00 7.52 -24.75
C PRO A 73 1.48 8.97 -24.80
N GLU A 74 0.53 9.24 -25.70
CA GLU A 74 -0.10 10.55 -25.89
C GLU A 74 -0.92 10.99 -24.67
N HIS A 75 -1.64 10.07 -24.02
CA HIS A 75 -2.44 10.37 -22.83
C HIS A 75 -1.73 10.04 -21.51
N SER A 76 -0.75 9.13 -21.52
CA SER A 76 -0.09 8.65 -20.28
C SER A 76 0.77 9.72 -19.60
N PHE A 77 1.29 10.68 -20.36
CA PHE A 77 2.15 11.76 -19.85
C PHE A 77 1.48 13.14 -19.91
N GLU A 78 0.23 13.21 -20.36
CA GLU A 78 -0.52 14.45 -20.49
C GLU A 78 -0.69 15.12 -19.11
N GLY A 79 -0.28 16.39 -18.98
CA GLY A 79 -0.35 17.14 -17.71
C GLY A 79 0.78 16.83 -16.71
N THR A 80 1.81 16.06 -17.10
CA THR A 80 2.95 15.77 -16.22
C THR A 80 3.78 17.02 -15.92
N LYS A 81 4.08 17.26 -14.65
CA LYS A 81 4.94 18.37 -14.21
C LYS A 81 6.41 17.93 -14.20
N VAL A 82 7.18 18.34 -15.20
CA VAL A 82 8.61 17.97 -15.36
C VAL A 82 9.60 18.78 -14.51
N GLY A 83 9.12 19.66 -13.63
CA GLY A 83 9.99 20.42 -12.73
C GLY A 83 10.74 19.50 -11.76
N VAL A 84 12.02 19.78 -11.51
CA VAL A 84 12.91 18.97 -10.66
C VAL A 84 12.26 18.61 -9.31
N GLY A 85 11.58 19.55 -8.66
CA GLY A 85 10.89 19.30 -7.40
C GLY A 85 9.77 18.26 -7.48
N ASN A 86 8.99 18.23 -8.57
CA ASN A 86 7.94 17.24 -8.76
C ASN A 86 8.52 15.85 -9.05
N ILE A 87 9.62 15.78 -9.80
CA ILE A 87 10.33 14.53 -10.07
C ILE A 87 10.88 13.94 -8.76
N VAL A 88 11.51 14.77 -7.92
CA VAL A 88 12.00 14.33 -6.60
C VAL A 88 10.86 13.84 -5.72
N LEU A 89 9.71 14.50 -5.72
CA LEU A 89 8.53 14.06 -4.94
C LEU A 89 7.96 12.72 -5.46
N ALA A 90 7.94 12.53 -6.78
CA ALA A 90 7.54 11.26 -7.39
C ALA A 90 8.51 10.12 -7.00
N LEU A 91 9.82 10.37 -7.06
CA LEU A 91 10.84 9.42 -6.61
C LEU A 91 10.73 9.13 -5.12
N TYR A 92 10.45 10.13 -4.28
CA TYR A 92 10.26 9.95 -2.85
C TYR A 92 9.07 9.02 -2.56
N SER A 93 7.96 9.21 -3.27
CA SER A 93 6.78 8.34 -3.16
C SER A 93 7.08 6.91 -3.63
N GLY A 94 7.88 6.76 -4.70
CA GLY A 94 8.36 5.47 -5.19
C GLY A 94 9.25 4.77 -4.16
N LEU A 95 10.23 5.48 -3.59
CA LEU A 95 11.13 4.94 -2.58
C LEU A 95 10.38 4.51 -1.31
N PHE A 96 9.36 5.28 -0.90
CA PHE A 96 8.50 4.92 0.23
C PHE A 96 7.77 3.59 -0.01
N ALA A 97 7.30 3.34 -1.24
CA ALA A 97 6.63 2.07 -1.58
C ALA A 97 7.57 0.85 -1.48
N TYR A 98 8.87 1.03 -1.69
CA TYR A 98 9.91 -0.01 -1.53
C TYR A 98 10.60 0.04 -0.16
N GLY A 99 10.09 0.81 0.81
CA GLY A 99 10.64 0.91 2.15
C GLY A 99 10.63 -0.43 2.92
N GLY A 100 11.53 -0.57 3.90
CA GLY A 100 11.58 -1.73 4.80
C GLY A 100 12.57 -2.84 4.42
N TRP A 101 13.17 -2.77 3.23
CA TRP A 101 14.15 -3.77 2.76
C TRP A 101 15.39 -3.90 3.67
N ASN A 102 15.89 -2.80 4.25
CA ASN A 102 17.06 -2.84 5.13
C ASN A 102 16.84 -3.68 6.39
N TYR A 103 15.66 -3.59 7.02
CA TYR A 103 15.37 -4.32 8.26
C TYR A 103 15.18 -5.82 8.03
N LEU A 104 14.67 -6.22 6.86
CA LEU A 104 14.52 -7.63 6.50
C LEU A 104 15.87 -8.33 6.34
N ASN A 105 16.89 -7.64 5.81
CA ASN A 105 18.24 -8.18 5.67
C ASN A 105 18.98 -8.42 7.01
N PHE A 106 18.50 -7.86 8.13
CA PHE A 106 19.05 -8.22 9.46
C PHE A 106 18.43 -9.51 9.99
N VAL A 107 17.14 -9.75 9.72
CA VAL A 107 16.46 -10.98 10.15
C VAL A 107 16.83 -12.17 9.25
N THR A 108 17.41 -11.92 8.07
CA THR A 108 18.02 -12.98 7.26
C THR A 108 19.25 -13.62 7.91
N GLU A 109 19.84 -13.04 8.96
CA GLU A 109 20.87 -13.72 9.77
C GLU A 109 20.30 -14.88 10.61
N GLU A 110 19.00 -14.90 10.88
CA GLU A 110 18.32 -16.02 11.56
C GLU A 110 17.79 -17.10 10.58
N MET A 111 18.02 -16.95 9.27
CA MET A 111 17.61 -17.96 8.30
C MET A 111 18.47 -19.23 8.44
N ILE A 112 17.80 -20.37 8.57
CA ILE A 112 18.44 -21.69 8.54
C ILE A 112 18.93 -21.97 7.12
N ASN A 113 20.26 -22.07 6.94
CA ASN A 113 20.94 -22.41 5.69
C ASN A 113 20.80 -21.38 4.54
N PRO A 114 21.37 -20.17 4.66
CA PRO A 114 21.21 -19.10 3.66
C PRO A 114 21.91 -19.35 2.32
N TYR A 115 22.75 -20.39 2.20
CA TYR A 115 23.54 -20.72 0.99
C TYR A 115 23.12 -22.01 0.29
N ARG A 116 21.93 -22.57 0.58
CA ARG A 116 21.38 -23.73 -0.15
C ARG A 116 20.04 -23.42 -0.77
#